data_AF-K0JPG4-F1
#
_entry.id   AF-K0JPG4-F1
#
_cell.length_a   1.000
_cell.length_b   1.000
_cell.length_c   1.000
_cell.angle_alpha   90.00
_cell.angle_beta   90.00
_cell.angle_gamma   90.00
#
_symmetry.space_group_name_H-M   'P 1'
#
loop_
_entity.id
_entity.type
_entity.pdbx_description
1 polymer ?
#
loop_
_entity_poly.entity_id
_entity_poly.type
_entity_poly.pdbx_seq_one_letter_code
_entity_poly.pdbx_strand_id
1 'polypeptide(L)'
;MIPLTPPDTLARRMHAQRLYHPASTLADLLDSVFALQAQDVPALRLAAHARGVDTLDGPFVRTWAMRGTLHLIAVEDLWVLPVLKPSILASTKKRRTELGLTDDVCGRGIRALCEVVTEPLTRAEIVTRLNEVGFPLDPASQAPAHLLMYAAVSSFLHRDLDDRYHLFDDVPWQDGTVEDLWRRYRRAYGPATVADFAAWSGLPKRELRDLPEIPGERADPDGTARMLGHFDPYLLGYKDRSLALAPEHASRVQTGGGFLTPHVVVDGRVVATWHKAPSGFEIRPFPDHTVPDLREEAERVAAFLGTGADLTWQ
;
A
#
# COMPACT_ATOMS: atom_id res chain seq x y z
N MET A 1 -2.36 -32.86 -1.67
CA MET A 1 -2.10 -31.87 -0.60
C MET A 1 -3.25 -31.93 0.38
N ILE A 2 -2.95 -31.96 1.69
CA ILE A 2 -3.97 -31.80 2.74
C ILE A 2 -4.50 -30.36 2.65
N PRO A 3 -5.82 -30.12 2.69
CA PRO A 3 -6.38 -28.77 2.68
C PRO A 3 -5.87 -27.98 3.89
N LEU A 4 -5.44 -26.74 3.68
CA LEU A 4 -5.03 -25.87 4.79
C LEU A 4 -6.22 -25.49 5.64
N THR A 5 -6.05 -25.53 6.96
CA THR A 5 -7.07 -25.01 7.87
C THR A 5 -7.05 -23.48 7.86
N PRO A 6 -8.13 -22.80 8.32
CA PRO A 6 -8.12 -21.35 8.45
C PRO A 6 -6.95 -20.81 9.32
N PRO A 7 -6.64 -21.37 10.51
CA PRO A 7 -5.46 -20.96 11.28
C PRO A 7 -4.14 -21.12 10.51
N ASP A 8 -3.92 -22.26 9.83
CA ASP A 8 -2.69 -22.47 9.05
C ASP A 8 -2.56 -21.42 7.94
N THR A 9 -3.67 -21.08 7.29
CA THR A 9 -3.68 -20.08 6.21
C THR A 9 -3.31 -18.69 6.73
N LEU A 10 -3.86 -18.30 7.89
CA LEU A 10 -3.59 -17.01 8.53
C LEU A 10 -2.15 -16.92 9.05
N ALA A 11 -1.64 -17.98 9.68
CA ALA A 11 -0.26 -18.05 10.14
C ALA A 11 0.73 -17.87 8.97
N ARG A 12 0.49 -18.54 7.83
CA ARG A 12 1.31 -18.36 6.62
C ARG A 12 1.31 -16.92 6.13
N ARG A 13 0.16 -16.23 6.16
CA ARG A 13 0.05 -14.83 5.76
C ARG A 13 0.81 -13.91 6.71
N MET A 14 0.72 -14.12 8.02
CA MET A 14 1.52 -13.37 9.00
C MET A 14 3.02 -13.59 8.82
N HIS A 15 3.44 -14.84 8.59
CA HIS A 15 4.83 -15.18 8.32
C HIS A 15 5.36 -14.50 7.05
N ALA A 16 4.65 -14.67 5.93
CA ALA A 16 5.00 -14.08 4.64
C ALA A 16 5.06 -12.55 4.65
N GLN A 17 4.33 -11.91 5.57
CA GLN A 17 4.31 -10.47 5.72
C GLN A 17 5.18 -9.97 6.88
N ARG A 18 6.12 -10.77 7.39
CA ARG A 18 7.07 -10.34 8.44
C ARG A 18 6.39 -9.86 9.73
N LEU A 19 5.23 -10.43 10.06
CA LEU A 19 4.51 -10.11 11.30
C LEU A 19 4.94 -11.02 12.46
N TYR A 20 5.33 -12.27 12.19
CA TYR A 20 5.92 -13.16 13.20
C TYR A 20 7.42 -12.94 13.41
N HIS A 21 8.14 -12.57 12.35
CA HIS A 21 9.57 -12.27 12.41
C HIS A 21 9.84 -10.93 11.72
N PRO A 22 10.73 -10.10 12.28
CA PRO A 22 11.04 -8.81 11.70
C PRO A 22 11.83 -8.95 10.40
N ALA A 23 11.58 -8.06 9.44
CA ALA A 23 12.49 -7.81 8.34
C ALA A 23 13.77 -7.13 8.86
N SER A 24 14.89 -7.41 8.20
CA SER A 24 16.20 -6.84 8.55
C SER A 24 16.40 -5.42 8.01
N THR A 25 15.78 -5.10 6.87
CA THR A 25 15.90 -3.83 6.16
C THR A 25 14.60 -3.52 5.41
N LEU A 26 14.44 -2.28 4.93
CA LEU A 26 13.33 -1.94 4.05
C LEU A 26 13.35 -2.77 2.76
N ALA A 27 14.52 -3.06 2.18
CA ALA A 27 14.63 -3.88 0.98
C ALA A 27 14.12 -5.31 1.22
N ASP A 28 14.52 -5.94 2.34
CA ASP A 28 14.02 -7.26 2.75
C ASP A 28 12.50 -7.25 2.99
N LEU A 29 11.98 -6.17 3.59
CA LEU A 29 10.54 -5.99 3.75
C LEU A 29 9.82 -5.90 2.40
N LEU A 30 10.28 -5.03 1.49
CA LEU A 30 9.69 -4.86 0.16
C LEU A 30 9.84 -6.13 -0.70
N ASP A 31 10.90 -6.90 -0.52
CA ASP A 31 11.03 -8.23 -1.12
C ASP A 31 9.94 -9.21 -0.66
N SER A 32 9.50 -9.08 0.60
CA SER A 32 8.48 -9.92 1.22
C SER A 32 7.06 -9.48 0.88
N VAL A 33 6.74 -8.18 0.99
CA VAL A 33 5.36 -7.65 0.83
C VAL A 33 5.10 -6.96 -0.50
N PHE A 34 6.12 -6.93 -1.37
CA PHE A 34 6.19 -6.25 -2.67
C PHE A 34 6.15 -4.71 -2.61
N ALA A 35 5.18 -4.16 -1.89
CA ALA A 35 5.01 -2.72 -1.76
C ALA A 35 4.18 -2.37 -0.52
N LEU A 36 4.39 -1.15 -0.02
CA LEU A 36 3.57 -0.58 1.05
C LEU A 36 2.73 0.58 0.51
N GLN A 37 1.46 0.68 0.88
CA GLN A 37 0.65 1.82 0.47
C GLN A 37 1.18 3.09 1.15
N ALA A 38 1.43 4.13 0.35
CA ALA A 38 2.17 5.32 0.75
C ALA A 38 1.36 6.61 0.52
N GLN A 39 0.03 6.52 0.55
CA GLN A 39 -0.83 7.71 0.46
C GLN A 39 -0.67 8.60 1.71
N ASP A 40 -0.57 7.97 2.87
CA ASP A 40 -0.32 8.57 4.17
C ASP A 40 1.04 8.07 4.70
N VAL A 41 1.99 8.99 4.91
CA VAL A 41 3.36 8.64 5.31
C VAL A 41 3.43 8.12 6.75
N PRO A 42 2.71 8.69 7.74
CA PRO A 42 2.63 8.11 9.09
C PRO A 42 2.18 6.64 9.10
N ALA A 43 1.13 6.28 8.37
CA ALA A 43 0.68 4.90 8.28
C ALA A 43 1.64 3.98 7.52
N LEU A 44 2.27 4.47 6.45
CA LEU A 44 3.36 3.75 5.77
C LEU A 44 4.46 3.38 6.77
N ARG A 45 4.90 4.37 7.56
CA ARG A 45 5.94 4.21 8.58
C ARG A 45 5.51 3.21 9.67
N LEU A 46 4.27 3.28 10.13
CA LEU A 46 3.75 2.32 11.12
C LEU A 46 3.62 0.90 10.55
N ALA A 47 3.24 0.74 9.28
CA ALA A 47 3.18 -0.57 8.62
C ALA A 47 4.57 -1.20 8.45
N ALA A 48 5.60 -0.40 8.19
CA ALA A 48 6.99 -0.84 8.17
C ALA A 48 7.49 -1.21 9.57
N HIS A 49 7.20 -0.38 10.58
CA HIS A 49 7.55 -0.63 11.98
C HIS A 49 6.94 -1.91 12.54
N ALA A 50 5.67 -2.21 12.21
CA ALA A 50 5.00 -3.45 12.59
C ALA A 50 5.72 -4.72 12.08
N ARG A 51 6.66 -4.55 11.13
CA ARG A 51 7.46 -5.59 10.50
C ARG A 51 8.97 -5.41 10.79
N GLY A 52 9.32 -4.62 11.80
CA GLY A 52 10.70 -4.45 12.27
C GLY A 52 11.54 -3.39 11.54
N VAL A 53 10.92 -2.55 10.70
CA VAL A 53 11.64 -1.52 9.94
C VAL A 53 11.26 -0.12 10.46
N ASP A 54 12.18 0.50 11.20
CA ASP A 54 11.96 1.82 11.83
C ASP A 54 12.34 2.99 10.91
N THR A 55 13.31 2.78 10.02
CA THR A 55 13.76 3.78 9.05
C THR A 55 13.46 3.34 7.63
N LEU A 56 13.03 4.30 6.81
CA LEU A 56 12.76 4.07 5.40
C LEU A 56 14.00 4.50 4.61
N ASP A 57 15.05 3.66 4.66
CA ASP A 57 16.32 3.89 3.97
C ASP A 57 16.46 2.96 2.76
N GLY A 58 17.26 3.37 1.78
CA GLY A 58 17.61 2.56 0.61
C GLY A 58 16.93 3.02 -0.69
N PRO A 59 17.23 2.34 -1.81
CA PRO A 59 16.70 2.71 -3.12
C PRO A 59 15.23 2.28 -3.24
N PHE A 60 14.33 3.20 -2.91
CA PHE A 60 12.90 3.05 -3.14
C PHE A 60 12.36 4.22 -3.93
N VAL A 61 11.18 4.00 -4.50
CA VAL A 61 10.40 5.01 -5.18
C VAL A 61 9.00 5.02 -4.58
N ARG A 62 8.50 6.22 -4.29
CA ARG A 62 7.09 6.42 -3.97
C ARG A 62 6.35 6.92 -5.21
N THR A 63 5.49 6.09 -5.77
CA THR A 63 4.76 6.42 -7.01
C THR A 63 3.42 5.70 -7.09
N TRP A 64 2.62 6.02 -8.11
CA TRP A 64 1.30 5.43 -8.33
C TRP A 64 1.44 4.05 -8.97
N ALA A 65 0.97 3.03 -8.27
CA ALA A 65 1.02 1.64 -8.72
C ALA A 65 -0.36 0.97 -8.54
N MET A 66 -0.44 -0.10 -7.75
CA MET A 66 -1.66 -0.91 -7.60
C MET A 66 -2.90 -0.04 -7.37
N ARG A 67 -3.95 -0.29 -8.16
CA ARG A 67 -5.24 0.43 -8.11
C ARG A 67 -5.15 1.95 -8.34
N GLY A 68 -4.02 2.45 -8.87
CA GLY A 68 -3.78 3.88 -9.02
C GLY A 68 -3.62 4.62 -7.70
N THR A 69 -3.12 3.96 -6.65
CA THR A 69 -2.76 4.64 -5.38
C THR A 69 -1.24 4.71 -5.21
N LEU A 70 -0.77 5.65 -4.39
CA LEU A 70 0.63 5.78 -4.04
C LEU A 70 1.13 4.57 -3.25
N HIS A 71 2.28 4.04 -3.65
CA HIS A 71 2.98 2.95 -2.99
C HIS A 71 4.48 3.25 -2.90
N LEU A 72 5.12 2.75 -1.84
CA LEU A 72 6.56 2.62 -1.71
C LEU A 72 6.97 1.29 -2.35
N ILE A 73 7.87 1.34 -3.34
CA ILE A 73 8.30 0.19 -4.15
C ILE A 73 9.83 0.22 -4.25
N ALA A 74 10.49 -0.94 -4.25
CA ALA A 74 11.92 -1.03 -4.49
C ALA A 74 12.24 -0.60 -5.94
N VAL A 75 13.40 0.03 -6.17
CA VAL A 75 13.80 0.48 -7.52
C VAL A 75 13.84 -0.71 -8.50
N GLU A 76 14.28 -1.89 -8.05
CA GLU A 76 14.29 -3.11 -8.87
C GLU A 76 12.91 -3.63 -9.28
N ASP A 77 11.84 -3.23 -8.58
CA ASP A 77 10.46 -3.65 -8.87
C ASP A 77 9.69 -2.65 -9.76
N LEU A 78 10.35 -1.61 -10.27
CA LEU A 78 9.71 -0.59 -11.12
C LEU A 78 9.19 -1.12 -12.47
N TRP A 79 9.59 -2.33 -12.88
CA TRP A 79 9.00 -3.07 -14.01
C TRP A 79 7.48 -3.23 -13.89
N VAL A 80 6.92 -3.12 -12.68
CA VAL A 80 5.47 -3.23 -12.45
C VAL A 80 4.68 -2.03 -12.98
N LEU A 81 5.31 -0.85 -13.13
CA LEU A 81 4.57 0.34 -13.56
C LEU A 81 4.03 0.20 -14.99
N PRO A 82 4.83 -0.22 -16.00
CA PRO A 82 4.30 -0.55 -17.32
C PRO A 82 3.20 -1.61 -17.32
N VAL A 83 3.28 -2.62 -16.44
CA VAL A 83 2.26 -3.69 -16.33
C VAL A 83 0.91 -3.12 -15.88
N LEU A 84 0.91 -2.19 -14.92
CA LEU A 84 -0.31 -1.63 -14.34
C LEU A 84 -0.86 -0.43 -15.13
N LYS A 85 0.01 0.28 -15.87
CA LYS A 85 -0.31 1.52 -16.59
C LYS A 85 -1.58 1.42 -17.45
N PRO A 86 -1.80 0.42 -18.31
CA PRO A 86 -3.01 0.34 -19.13
C PRO A 86 -4.31 0.35 -18.30
N SER A 87 -4.34 -0.41 -17.20
CA SER A 87 -5.53 -0.49 -16.34
C SER A 87 -5.78 0.83 -15.60
N ILE A 88 -4.74 1.46 -15.05
CA ILE A 88 -4.85 2.72 -14.31
C ILE A 88 -5.29 3.87 -15.24
N LEU A 89 -4.68 3.96 -16.44
CA LEU A 89 -5.05 5.00 -17.40
C LEU A 89 -6.47 4.81 -17.93
N ALA A 90 -6.92 3.57 -18.12
CA ALA A 90 -8.30 3.28 -18.50
C ALA A 90 -9.29 3.67 -17.39
N SER A 91 -9.04 3.28 -16.14
CA SER A 91 -9.95 3.54 -15.02
C SER A 91 -10.13 5.02 -14.72
N THR A 92 -9.09 5.83 -14.92
CA THR A 92 -9.13 7.28 -14.63
C THR A 92 -9.52 8.12 -15.86
N LYS A 93 -9.70 7.53 -17.05
CA LYS A 93 -9.89 8.27 -18.33
C LYS A 93 -11.09 9.21 -18.32
N LYS A 94 -12.24 8.73 -17.85
CA LYS A 94 -13.47 9.52 -17.77
C LYS A 94 -13.26 10.78 -16.95
N ARG A 95 -12.74 10.62 -15.72
CA ARG A 95 -12.51 11.75 -14.81
C ARG A 95 -11.49 12.74 -15.35
N ARG A 96 -10.38 12.26 -15.94
CA ARG A 96 -9.41 13.14 -16.61
C ARG A 96 -10.04 13.94 -17.73
N THR A 97 -10.87 13.32 -18.57
CA THR A 97 -11.55 14.00 -19.68
C THR A 97 -12.52 15.09 -19.17
N GLU A 98 -13.28 14.82 -18.10
CA GLU A 98 -14.13 15.83 -17.43
C GLU A 98 -13.34 17.03 -16.90
N LEU A 99 -12.08 16.82 -16.54
CA LEU A 99 -11.14 17.86 -16.09
C LEU A 99 -10.41 18.54 -17.26
N GLY A 100 -10.78 18.26 -18.51
CA GLY A 100 -10.12 18.79 -19.70
C GLY A 100 -8.79 18.11 -20.06
N LEU A 101 -8.42 17.04 -19.35
CA LEU A 101 -7.18 16.28 -19.54
C LEU A 101 -7.41 15.07 -20.46
N THR A 102 -7.57 15.32 -21.75
CA THR A 102 -7.53 14.25 -22.76
C THR A 102 -6.12 13.64 -22.83
N ASP A 103 -5.99 12.44 -23.41
CA ASP A 103 -4.68 11.78 -23.54
C ASP A 103 -3.67 12.65 -24.33
N ASP A 104 -4.14 13.44 -25.31
CA ASP A 104 -3.34 14.42 -26.07
C ASP A 104 -2.91 15.63 -25.21
N VAL A 105 -3.83 16.18 -24.40
CA VAL A 105 -3.52 17.25 -23.44
C VAL A 105 -2.50 16.76 -22.40
N CYS A 106 -2.68 15.55 -21.87
CA CYS A 106 -1.73 14.94 -20.96
C CYS A 106 -0.36 14.70 -21.62
N GLY A 107 -0.32 14.31 -22.90
CA GLY A 107 0.92 14.19 -23.66
C GLY A 107 1.69 15.51 -23.79
N ARG A 108 1.00 16.62 -24.03
CA ARG A 108 1.61 17.97 -23.97
C ARG A 108 2.03 18.33 -22.55
N GLY A 109 1.20 18.03 -21.56
CA GLY A 109 1.47 18.30 -20.15
C GLY A 109 2.72 17.58 -19.64
N ILE A 110 2.98 16.34 -20.07
CA ILE A 110 4.23 15.63 -19.76
C ILE A 110 5.45 16.38 -20.31
N ARG A 111 5.40 16.88 -21.56
CA ARG A 111 6.52 17.64 -22.13
C ARG A 111 6.79 18.92 -21.32
N ALA A 112 5.73 19.64 -20.96
CA ALA A 112 5.85 20.83 -20.12
C ALA A 112 6.37 20.48 -18.71
N LEU A 113 5.95 19.35 -18.13
CA LEU A 113 6.48 18.87 -16.85
C LEU A 113 7.99 18.59 -16.92
N CYS A 114 8.45 17.92 -17.97
CA CYS A 114 9.88 17.66 -18.19
C CYS A 114 10.71 18.95 -18.38
N GLU A 115 10.10 20.04 -18.85
CA GLU A 115 10.75 21.34 -18.98
C GLU A 115 10.87 22.06 -17.63
N VAL A 116 9.82 22.02 -16.80
CA VAL A 116 9.74 22.85 -15.57
C VAL A 116 10.24 22.16 -14.30
N VAL A 117 10.24 20.82 -14.26
CA VAL A 117 10.71 20.02 -13.12
C VAL A 117 12.20 19.76 -13.30
N THR A 118 13.01 20.77 -12.99
CA THR A 118 14.48 20.70 -13.01
C THR A 118 15.09 20.37 -11.64
N GLU A 119 14.25 20.38 -10.61
CA GLU A 119 14.58 20.05 -9.23
C GLU A 119 13.31 19.50 -8.53
N PRO A 120 13.41 19.01 -7.28
CA PRO A 120 12.24 18.51 -6.56
C PRO A 120 11.24 19.62 -6.22
N LEU A 121 10.03 19.56 -6.81
CA LEU A 121 9.00 20.60 -6.66
C LEU A 121 7.73 20.09 -5.99
N THR A 122 7.11 20.93 -5.17
CA THR A 122 5.74 20.71 -4.71
C THR A 122 4.75 20.83 -5.88
N ARG A 123 3.55 20.26 -5.71
CA ARG A 123 2.47 20.43 -6.69
C ARG A 123 2.14 21.90 -6.97
N ALA A 124 2.20 22.77 -5.95
CA ALA A 124 1.90 24.19 -6.11
C ALA A 124 2.94 24.89 -6.98
N GLU A 125 4.23 24.62 -6.74
CA GLU A 125 5.32 25.14 -7.57
C GLU A 125 5.23 24.65 -9.02
N ILE A 126 4.88 23.37 -9.23
CA ILE A 126 4.65 22.83 -10.57
C ILE A 126 3.52 23.57 -11.28
N VAL A 127 2.37 23.79 -10.62
CA VAL A 127 1.26 24.51 -11.24
C VAL A 127 1.67 25.93 -11.63
N THR A 128 2.40 26.63 -10.75
CA THR A 128 2.93 27.97 -11.06
C THR A 128 3.81 27.94 -12.30
N ARG A 129 4.81 27.04 -12.37
CA ARG A 129 5.73 26.98 -13.53
C ARG A 129 5.05 26.53 -14.81
N LEU A 130 4.13 25.57 -14.74
CA LEU A 130 3.34 25.15 -15.91
C LEU A 130 2.53 26.32 -16.49
N ASN A 131 1.94 27.16 -15.63
CA ASN A 131 1.22 28.35 -16.08
C ASN A 131 2.15 29.36 -16.76
N GLU A 132 3.39 29.53 -16.28
CA GLU A 132 4.40 30.42 -16.86
C GLU A 132 4.85 29.98 -18.27
N VAL A 133 4.94 28.68 -18.52
CA VAL A 133 5.27 28.12 -19.86
C VAL A 133 4.04 27.91 -20.76
N GLY A 134 2.90 28.49 -20.40
CA GLY A 134 1.69 28.48 -21.23
C GLY A 134 0.88 27.17 -21.19
N PHE A 135 1.03 26.37 -20.14
CA PHE A 135 0.17 25.22 -19.84
C PHE A 135 -0.73 25.53 -18.63
N PRO A 136 -1.84 26.27 -18.81
CA PRO A 136 -2.67 26.72 -17.70
C PRO A 136 -3.40 25.56 -17.00
N LEU A 137 -3.29 25.51 -15.68
CA LEU A 137 -4.04 24.61 -14.80
C LEU A 137 -4.68 25.41 -13.67
N ASP A 138 -5.96 25.12 -13.39
CA ASP A 138 -6.65 25.67 -12.23
C ASP A 138 -6.18 24.94 -10.95
N PRO A 139 -5.49 25.63 -10.01
CA PRO A 139 -5.02 25.02 -8.77
C PRO A 139 -6.15 24.60 -7.82
N ALA A 140 -7.36 25.18 -7.95
CA ALA A 140 -8.52 24.81 -7.14
C ALA A 140 -9.22 23.55 -7.68
N SER A 141 -8.92 23.15 -8.92
CA SER A 141 -9.47 21.96 -9.54
C SER A 141 -8.70 20.69 -9.16
N GLN A 142 -9.23 19.53 -9.56
CA GLN A 142 -8.51 18.25 -9.46
C GLN A 142 -7.52 18.02 -10.61
N ALA A 143 -7.50 18.88 -11.64
CA ALA A 143 -6.69 18.68 -12.84
C ALA A 143 -5.18 18.54 -12.53
N PRO A 144 -4.57 19.37 -11.66
CA PRO A 144 -3.15 19.20 -11.31
C PRO A 144 -2.83 17.80 -10.76
N ALA A 145 -3.64 17.29 -9.83
CA ALA A 145 -3.42 15.97 -9.25
C ALA A 145 -3.54 14.85 -10.30
N HIS A 146 -4.49 14.96 -11.22
CA HIS A 146 -4.69 13.99 -12.28
C HIS A 146 -3.62 14.03 -13.37
N LEU A 147 -3.09 15.21 -13.71
CA LEU A 147 -1.97 15.32 -14.64
C LEU A 147 -0.69 14.71 -14.05
N LEU A 148 -0.40 15.01 -12.77
CA LEU A 148 0.78 14.46 -12.08
C LEU A 148 0.68 12.93 -11.92
N MET A 149 -0.50 12.41 -11.57
CA MET A 149 -0.74 10.96 -11.57
C MET A 149 -0.54 10.37 -12.98
N TYR A 150 -1.05 11.01 -14.03
CA TYR A 150 -0.89 10.52 -15.41
C TYR A 150 0.58 10.46 -15.81
N ALA A 151 1.36 11.50 -15.50
CA ALA A 151 2.80 11.55 -15.76
C ALA A 151 3.56 10.48 -14.96
N ALA A 152 3.20 10.27 -13.70
CA ALA A 152 3.83 9.26 -12.85
C ALA A 152 3.55 7.82 -13.29
N VAL A 153 2.28 7.51 -13.60
CA VAL A 153 1.86 6.22 -14.17
C VAL A 153 2.47 6.00 -15.57
N SER A 154 2.81 7.09 -16.26
CA SER A 154 3.51 7.05 -17.53
C SER A 154 5.04 7.00 -17.39
N SER A 155 5.56 6.80 -16.18
CA SER A 155 6.99 6.66 -15.87
C SER A 155 7.83 7.93 -16.07
N PHE A 156 7.23 9.13 -15.96
CA PHE A 156 7.96 10.40 -16.04
C PHE A 156 8.21 11.07 -14.69
N LEU A 157 7.32 10.85 -13.71
CA LEU A 157 7.42 11.46 -12.38
C LEU A 157 7.33 10.42 -11.28
N HIS A 158 7.97 10.72 -10.15
CA HIS A 158 7.65 10.09 -8.87
C HIS A 158 7.58 11.15 -7.77
N ARG A 159 7.17 10.72 -6.58
CA ARG A 159 7.03 11.58 -5.41
C ARG A 159 7.97 11.13 -4.30
N ASP A 160 8.55 12.04 -3.55
CA ASP A 160 9.28 11.69 -2.32
C ASP A 160 8.35 11.65 -1.10
N LEU A 161 8.92 11.44 0.09
CA LEU A 161 8.17 11.40 1.35
C LEU A 161 7.67 12.78 1.81
N ASP A 162 8.23 13.86 1.28
CA ASP A 162 7.86 15.26 1.59
C ASP A 162 6.86 15.84 0.56
N ASP A 163 6.25 14.96 -0.24
CA ASP A 163 5.26 15.30 -1.27
C ASP A 163 5.79 16.22 -2.39
N ARG A 164 7.11 16.19 -2.64
CA ARG A 164 7.73 16.81 -3.81
C ARG A 164 7.84 15.81 -4.96
N TYR A 165 7.76 16.31 -6.18
CA TYR A 165 7.79 15.56 -7.41
C TYR A 165 9.17 15.69 -8.06
N HIS A 166 9.64 14.56 -8.56
CA HIS A 166 10.92 14.39 -9.22
C HIS A 166 10.69 13.75 -10.58
N LEU A 167 11.51 14.09 -11.57
CA LEU A 167 11.59 13.28 -12.79
C LEU A 167 12.23 11.93 -12.47
N PHE A 168 11.84 10.90 -13.22
CA PHE A 168 12.62 9.67 -13.24
C PHE A 168 13.89 9.88 -14.08
N ASP A 169 15.05 9.87 -13.43
CA ASP A 169 16.35 9.98 -14.09
C ASP A 169 17.04 8.60 -14.15
N ASP A 170 17.52 8.21 -15.34
CA ASP A 170 18.38 7.03 -15.57
C ASP A 170 17.89 5.70 -14.93
N VAL A 171 16.58 5.50 -14.84
CA VAL A 171 16.01 4.25 -14.33
C VAL A 171 16.27 3.12 -15.34
N PRO A 172 16.92 2.00 -14.93
CA PRO A 172 17.11 0.85 -15.78
C PRO A 172 15.79 0.08 -15.88
N TRP A 173 14.86 0.58 -16.70
CA TRP A 173 13.55 -0.03 -16.90
C TRP A 173 13.71 -1.48 -17.35
N GLN A 174 13.11 -2.39 -16.60
CA GLN A 174 13.04 -3.80 -16.91
C GLN A 174 11.64 -4.15 -17.41
N ASP A 175 11.57 -5.12 -18.30
CA ASP A 175 10.31 -5.73 -18.67
C ASP A 175 9.87 -6.66 -17.54
N GLY A 176 8.57 -6.61 -17.24
CA GLY A 176 7.94 -7.55 -16.33
C GLY A 176 6.55 -7.92 -16.82
N THR A 177 5.99 -8.98 -16.24
CA THR A 177 4.74 -9.57 -16.69
C THR A 177 3.69 -9.59 -15.57
N VAL A 178 2.43 -9.87 -15.95
CA VAL A 178 1.36 -10.15 -14.99
C VAL A 178 1.69 -11.39 -14.15
N GLU A 179 2.39 -12.38 -14.71
CA GLU A 179 2.81 -13.57 -13.98
C GLU A 179 3.88 -13.24 -12.93
N ASP A 180 4.85 -12.37 -13.24
CA ASP A 180 5.84 -11.89 -12.28
C ASP A 180 5.16 -11.19 -11.11
N LEU A 181 4.20 -10.31 -11.40
CA LEU A 181 3.42 -9.62 -10.36
C LEU A 181 2.57 -10.59 -9.54
N TRP A 182 2.01 -11.62 -10.17
CA TRP A 182 1.29 -12.67 -9.47
C TRP A 182 2.21 -13.47 -8.53
N ARG A 183 3.44 -13.77 -8.94
CA ARG A 183 4.44 -14.45 -8.09
C ARG A 183 4.79 -13.59 -6.88
N ARG A 184 5.07 -12.29 -7.07
CA ARG A 184 5.32 -11.34 -5.96
C ARG A 184 4.11 -11.24 -5.03
N TYR A 185 2.91 -11.12 -5.58
CA TYR A 185 1.66 -11.10 -4.81
C TYR A 185 1.46 -12.38 -3.98
N ARG A 186 1.61 -13.56 -4.59
CA ARG A 186 1.42 -14.84 -3.89
C ARG A 186 2.48 -15.10 -2.84
N ARG A 187 3.70 -14.57 -2.99
CA ARG A 187 4.72 -14.62 -1.93
C ARG A 187 4.25 -13.88 -0.68
N ALA A 188 3.66 -12.70 -0.83
CA ALA A 188 3.21 -11.85 0.27
C ALA A 188 1.85 -12.26 0.87
N TYR A 189 0.91 -12.65 0.01
CA TYR A 189 -0.51 -12.79 0.36
C TYR A 189 -1.03 -14.23 0.17
N GLY A 190 -0.17 -15.16 -0.26
CA GLY A 190 -0.54 -16.56 -0.41
C GLY A 190 -0.82 -17.25 0.94
N PRO A 191 -1.78 -18.20 1.00
CA PRO A 191 -2.75 -18.56 -0.05
C PRO A 191 -3.78 -17.47 -0.34
N ALA A 192 -3.99 -17.14 -1.63
CA ALA A 192 -4.94 -16.11 -2.10
C ALA A 192 -5.54 -16.48 -3.46
N THR A 193 -6.75 -15.98 -3.73
CA THR A 193 -7.46 -16.26 -4.98
C THR A 193 -7.06 -15.27 -6.09
N VAL A 194 -7.33 -15.63 -7.34
CA VAL A 194 -7.22 -14.70 -8.48
C VAL A 194 -8.17 -13.49 -8.31
N ALA A 195 -9.30 -13.66 -7.61
CA ALA A 195 -10.20 -12.55 -7.32
C ALA A 195 -9.59 -11.55 -6.33
N ASP A 196 -8.81 -12.03 -5.35
CA ASP A 196 -8.04 -11.19 -4.45
C ASP A 196 -6.94 -10.45 -5.21
N PHE A 197 -6.20 -11.15 -6.06
CA PHE A 197 -5.17 -10.52 -6.89
C PHE A 197 -5.72 -9.47 -7.85
N ALA A 198 -6.87 -9.71 -8.46
CA ALA A 198 -7.54 -8.72 -9.31
C ALA A 198 -7.90 -7.46 -8.52
N ALA A 199 -8.47 -7.62 -7.32
CA ALA A 199 -8.84 -6.50 -6.46
C ALA A 199 -7.60 -5.75 -5.95
N TRP A 200 -6.55 -6.48 -5.57
CA TRP A 200 -5.30 -5.92 -5.09
C TRP A 200 -4.54 -5.18 -6.19
N SER A 201 -4.30 -5.78 -7.35
CA SER A 201 -3.53 -5.16 -8.44
C SER A 201 -4.31 -4.03 -9.12
N GLY A 202 -5.63 -4.18 -9.22
CA GLY A 202 -6.48 -3.37 -10.09
C GLY A 202 -6.44 -3.82 -11.56
N LEU A 203 -5.85 -4.98 -11.87
CA LEU A 203 -5.87 -5.56 -13.21
C LEU A 203 -7.24 -6.21 -13.52
N PRO A 204 -7.71 -6.12 -14.77
CA PRO A 204 -8.97 -6.75 -15.14
C PRO A 204 -8.84 -8.27 -15.15
N LYS A 205 -9.81 -8.98 -14.56
CA LYS A 205 -9.78 -10.45 -14.42
C LYS A 205 -9.47 -11.23 -15.72
N ARG A 206 -9.84 -10.69 -16.88
CA ARG A 206 -9.58 -11.32 -18.19
C ARG A 206 -8.09 -11.49 -18.52
N GLU A 207 -7.23 -10.68 -17.90
CA GLU A 207 -5.77 -10.71 -18.05
C GLU A 207 -5.11 -11.67 -17.04
N LEU A 208 -5.88 -12.27 -16.13
CA LEU A 208 -5.39 -13.09 -15.02
C LEU A 208 -5.68 -14.59 -15.21
N ARG A 209 -5.69 -15.05 -16.48
CA ARG A 209 -5.94 -16.45 -16.83
C ARG A 209 -4.65 -17.25 -16.72
N ASP A 210 -4.81 -18.54 -16.42
CA ASP A 210 -3.72 -19.53 -16.44
C ASP A 210 -2.51 -19.19 -15.53
N LEU A 211 -2.75 -18.42 -14.47
CA LEU A 211 -1.72 -18.08 -13.49
C LEU A 211 -1.33 -19.33 -12.68
N PRO A 212 -0.02 -19.60 -12.50
CA PRO A 212 0.46 -20.81 -11.86
C PRO A 212 0.17 -20.81 -10.36
N GLU A 213 -0.04 -21.97 -9.77
CA GLU A 213 -0.09 -22.08 -8.32
C GLU A 213 1.30 -21.84 -7.72
N ILE A 214 1.39 -20.93 -6.75
CA ILE A 214 2.65 -20.59 -6.06
C ILE A 214 2.57 -21.16 -4.63
N PRO A 215 3.39 -22.16 -4.28
CA PRO A 215 3.43 -22.70 -2.93
C PRO A 215 3.88 -21.63 -1.94
N GLY A 216 3.17 -21.52 -0.82
CA GLY A 216 3.60 -20.71 0.33
C GLY A 216 4.39 -21.55 1.31
N GLU A 217 5.32 -20.89 2.02
CA GLU A 217 6.00 -21.48 3.17
C GLU A 217 4.97 -21.88 4.24
N ARG A 218 5.28 -22.93 5.01
CA ARG A 218 4.46 -23.32 6.15
C ARG A 218 4.85 -22.46 7.34
N ALA A 219 3.85 -22.02 8.09
CA ALA A 219 4.01 -21.43 9.40
C ALA A 219 2.88 -21.95 10.29
N ASP A 220 3.17 -22.06 11.58
CA ASP A 220 2.21 -22.41 12.62
C ASP A 220 1.99 -21.16 13.50
N PRO A 221 0.78 -20.97 14.09
CA PRO A 221 0.51 -19.84 14.97
C PRO A 221 1.39 -19.88 16.22
N ASP A 222 1.86 -18.73 16.69
CA ASP A 222 2.75 -18.59 17.85
C ASP A 222 2.19 -17.68 18.95
N GLY A 223 0.96 -17.19 18.80
CA GLY A 223 0.30 -16.28 19.74
C GLY A 223 0.63 -14.80 19.52
N THR A 224 1.42 -14.46 18.49
CA THR A 224 1.82 -13.08 18.23
C THR A 224 0.61 -12.17 18.01
N ALA A 225 0.60 -11.07 18.75
CA ALA A 225 -0.29 -9.93 18.55
C ALA A 225 0.43 -8.77 17.85
N ARG A 226 -0.26 -8.07 16.93
CA ARG A 226 0.23 -6.86 16.27
C ARG A 226 -0.85 -5.78 16.23
N MET A 227 -0.47 -4.56 16.61
CA MET A 227 -1.28 -3.35 16.49
C MET A 227 -0.99 -2.69 15.15
N LEU A 228 -1.83 -2.98 14.15
CA LEU A 228 -1.65 -2.51 12.78
C LEU A 228 -2.33 -1.15 12.58
N GLY A 229 -1.67 -0.29 11.82
CA GLY A 229 -2.19 1.02 11.43
C GLY A 229 -3.29 0.93 10.37
N HIS A 230 -3.81 2.10 9.99
CA HIS A 230 -4.66 2.17 8.81
C HIS A 230 -3.85 1.88 7.54
N PHE A 231 -4.53 1.40 6.48
CA PHE A 231 -3.89 1.02 5.21
C PHE A 231 -2.80 -0.06 5.31
N ASP A 232 -2.74 -0.85 6.40
CA ASP A 232 -1.77 -1.94 6.49
C ASP A 232 -2.01 -3.00 5.38
N PRO A 233 -0.96 -3.49 4.70
CA PRO A 233 -1.10 -4.46 3.62
C PRO A 233 -1.78 -5.76 4.06
N TYR A 234 -1.78 -6.10 5.36
CA TYR A 234 -2.37 -7.33 5.89
C TYR A 234 -3.82 -7.54 5.48
N LEU A 235 -4.65 -6.49 5.47
CA LEU A 235 -6.03 -6.56 4.97
C LEU A 235 -6.18 -5.98 3.55
N LEU A 236 -5.32 -5.07 3.11
CA LEU A 236 -5.39 -4.51 1.76
C LEU A 236 -5.03 -5.50 0.65
N GLY A 237 -4.34 -6.59 0.99
CA GLY A 237 -3.99 -7.68 0.07
C GLY A 237 -5.17 -8.47 -0.48
N TYR A 238 -6.37 -8.35 0.11
CA TYR A 238 -7.48 -9.26 -0.15
C TYR A 238 -8.75 -8.53 -0.56
N LYS A 239 -9.49 -9.15 -1.48
CA LYS A 239 -10.87 -8.77 -1.79
C LYS A 239 -11.79 -9.28 -0.69
N ASP A 240 -11.66 -10.56 -0.38
CA ASP A 240 -12.39 -11.20 0.71
C ASP A 240 -11.52 -11.26 1.96
N ARG A 241 -11.93 -10.51 2.98
CA ARG A 241 -11.22 -10.39 4.25
C ARG A 241 -11.83 -11.29 5.32
N SER A 242 -12.92 -12.01 5.03
CA SER A 242 -13.70 -12.78 5.99
C SER A 242 -12.88 -13.83 6.76
N LEU A 243 -11.81 -14.33 6.15
CA LEU A 243 -10.89 -15.26 6.80
C LEU A 243 -10.17 -14.63 8.00
N ALA A 244 -9.70 -13.39 7.86
CA ALA A 244 -8.96 -12.66 8.89
C ALA A 244 -9.89 -11.80 9.77
N LEU A 245 -10.97 -11.28 9.21
CA LEU A 245 -11.89 -10.34 9.86
C LEU A 245 -13.31 -10.87 9.75
N ALA A 246 -13.88 -11.28 10.88
CA ALA A 246 -15.24 -11.80 10.94
C ALA A 246 -16.25 -10.80 10.33
N PRO A 247 -17.15 -11.24 9.42
CA PRO A 247 -18.07 -10.35 8.71
C PRO A 247 -18.91 -9.44 9.61
N GLU A 248 -19.32 -9.92 10.78
CA GLU A 248 -20.07 -9.19 11.81
C GLU A 248 -19.32 -8.00 12.41
N HIS A 249 -17.99 -7.98 12.29
CA HIS A 249 -17.13 -6.89 12.75
C HIS A 249 -16.58 -6.04 11.60
N ALA A 250 -16.89 -6.39 10.34
CA ALA A 250 -16.33 -5.76 9.17
C ALA A 250 -16.55 -4.24 9.14
N SER A 251 -17.73 -3.75 9.56
CA SER A 251 -18.06 -2.32 9.59
C SER A 251 -17.26 -1.51 10.62
N ARG A 252 -16.69 -2.15 11.65
CA ARG A 252 -15.83 -1.48 12.65
C ARG A 252 -14.44 -1.18 12.10
N VAL A 253 -13.97 -2.02 11.18
CA VAL A 253 -12.64 -1.90 10.56
C VAL A 253 -12.71 -1.25 9.18
N GLN A 254 -13.73 -1.57 8.38
CA GLN A 254 -13.89 -1.11 7.01
C GLN A 254 -14.98 -0.05 6.95
N THR A 255 -14.62 1.19 7.29
CA THR A 255 -15.59 2.30 7.45
C THR A 255 -15.99 2.97 6.12
N GLY A 256 -15.52 2.43 4.99
CA GLY A 256 -15.81 2.94 3.64
C GLY A 256 -14.64 3.72 3.03
N GLY A 257 -14.75 4.07 1.75
CA GLY A 257 -13.72 4.85 1.04
C GLY A 257 -12.36 4.17 0.90
N GLY A 258 -12.26 2.87 1.20
CA GLY A 258 -10.98 2.14 1.25
C GLY A 258 -10.20 2.34 2.57
N PHE A 259 -10.76 3.06 3.54
CA PHE A 259 -10.16 3.24 4.86
C PHE A 259 -10.24 1.97 5.70
N LEU A 260 -9.16 1.68 6.42
CA LEU A 260 -9.08 0.62 7.42
C LEU A 260 -8.80 1.23 8.78
N THR A 261 -9.69 1.06 9.75
CA THR A 261 -9.43 1.46 11.13
C THR A 261 -8.22 0.70 11.66
N PRO A 262 -7.33 1.34 12.44
CA PRO A 262 -6.26 0.63 13.14
C PRO A 262 -6.84 -0.52 13.98
N HIS A 263 -6.19 -1.66 13.93
CA HIS A 263 -6.74 -2.91 14.45
C HIS A 263 -5.67 -3.83 15.02
N VAL A 264 -6.08 -4.70 15.93
CA VAL A 264 -5.23 -5.71 16.55
C VAL A 264 -5.42 -7.02 15.83
N VAL A 265 -4.31 -7.62 15.40
CA VAL A 265 -4.27 -8.95 14.79
C VAL A 265 -3.59 -9.92 15.74
N VAL A 266 -4.20 -11.08 15.99
CA VAL A 266 -3.64 -12.17 16.81
C VAL A 266 -3.72 -13.46 15.99
N ASP A 267 -2.56 -14.07 15.70
CA ASP A 267 -2.45 -15.24 14.81
C ASP A 267 -3.26 -15.09 13.51
N GLY A 268 -3.25 -13.87 13.00
CA GLY A 268 -3.81 -13.45 11.73
C GLY A 268 -5.31 -13.16 11.78
N ARG A 269 -5.96 -13.31 12.92
CA ARG A 269 -7.34 -12.88 13.14
C ARG A 269 -7.39 -11.47 13.71
N VAL A 270 -8.27 -10.64 13.16
CA VAL A 270 -8.54 -9.30 13.68
C VAL A 270 -9.47 -9.43 14.87
N VAL A 271 -9.00 -9.02 16.06
CA VAL A 271 -9.71 -9.25 17.34
C VAL A 271 -10.21 -7.97 18.01
N ALA A 272 -9.68 -6.82 17.62
CA ALA A 272 -10.04 -5.52 18.20
C ALA A 272 -9.73 -4.39 17.22
N THR A 273 -10.32 -3.22 17.45
CA THR A 273 -9.82 -1.95 16.91
C THR A 273 -9.01 -1.21 17.99
N TRP A 274 -8.10 -0.34 17.58
CA TRP A 274 -7.41 0.55 18.52
C TRP A 274 -7.35 1.99 18.02
N HIS A 275 -7.22 2.93 18.96
CA HIS A 275 -7.02 4.35 18.67
C HIS A 275 -5.89 4.91 19.53
N LYS A 276 -5.09 5.82 18.96
CA LYS A 276 -4.10 6.56 19.75
C LYS A 276 -4.82 7.53 20.69
N ALA A 277 -4.46 7.49 21.97
CA ALA A 277 -4.90 8.38 23.03
C ALA A 277 -3.70 9.22 23.55
N PRO A 278 -3.92 10.28 24.35
CA PRO A 278 -2.83 11.14 24.82
C PRO A 278 -1.71 10.41 25.60
N SER A 279 -2.06 9.40 26.42
CA SER A 279 -1.11 8.62 27.22
C SER A 279 -0.89 7.18 26.74
N GLY A 280 -1.43 6.81 25.58
CA GLY A 280 -1.26 5.47 25.02
C GLY A 280 -2.32 5.10 24.00
N PHE A 281 -3.04 4.00 24.23
CA PHE A 281 -3.95 3.41 23.28
C PHE A 281 -5.26 2.99 23.92
N GLU A 282 -6.35 3.31 23.25
CA GLU A 282 -7.67 2.81 23.55
C GLU A 282 -7.94 1.58 22.69
N ILE A 283 -8.14 0.43 23.34
CA ILE A 283 -8.44 -0.86 22.70
C ILE A 283 -9.93 -1.14 22.84
N ARG A 284 -10.56 -1.54 21.72
CA ARG A 284 -11.97 -1.92 21.64
C ARG A 284 -12.10 -3.35 21.15
N PRO A 285 -12.13 -4.35 22.05
CA PRO A 285 -12.26 -5.76 21.70
C PRO A 285 -13.57 -6.07 20.98
N PHE A 286 -13.54 -7.12 20.16
CA PHE A 286 -14.76 -7.68 19.60
C PHE A 286 -15.40 -8.69 20.58
N PRO A 287 -16.73 -8.71 20.76
CA PRO A 287 -17.40 -9.49 21.82
C PRO A 287 -17.06 -10.99 21.88
N ASP A 288 -16.72 -11.60 20.74
CA ASP A 288 -16.45 -13.04 20.62
C ASP A 288 -14.95 -13.38 20.42
N HIS A 289 -14.06 -12.42 20.68
CA HIS A 289 -12.64 -12.58 20.49
C HIS A 289 -11.87 -12.34 21.79
N THR A 290 -10.92 -13.23 22.09
CA THR A 290 -9.94 -13.00 23.16
C THR A 290 -8.81 -12.14 22.62
N VAL A 291 -8.52 -11.04 23.32
CA VAL A 291 -7.32 -10.23 23.08
C VAL A 291 -6.28 -10.62 24.14
N PRO A 292 -5.05 -11.00 23.76
CA PRO A 292 -3.98 -11.32 24.71
C PRO A 292 -3.49 -10.04 25.41
N ASP A 293 -2.54 -10.18 26.34
CA ASP A 293 -1.83 -9.02 26.86
C ASP A 293 -1.10 -8.30 25.71
N LEU A 294 -1.39 -7.02 25.53
CA LEU A 294 -0.80 -6.18 24.48
C LEU A 294 0.33 -5.30 24.99
N ARG A 295 0.77 -5.43 26.24
CA ARG A 295 1.76 -4.52 26.85
C ARG A 295 3.03 -4.37 26.01
N GLU A 296 3.67 -5.49 25.63
CA GLU A 296 4.92 -5.45 24.84
C GLU A 296 4.70 -4.82 23.46
N GLU A 297 3.57 -5.13 22.82
CA GLU A 297 3.17 -4.56 21.53
C GLU A 297 2.94 -3.06 21.64
N ALA A 298 2.21 -2.63 22.68
CA ALA A 298 1.90 -1.24 22.96
C ALA A 298 3.16 -0.45 23.29
N GLU A 299 4.09 -0.99 24.08
CA GLU A 299 5.38 -0.38 24.36
C GLU A 299 6.19 -0.17 23.08
N ARG A 300 6.20 -1.17 22.17
CA ARG A 300 6.90 -1.04 20.89
C ARG A 300 6.29 0.06 20.01
N VAL A 301 4.97 0.07 19.84
CA VAL A 301 4.28 1.10 19.05
C VAL A 301 4.37 2.48 19.70
N ALA A 302 4.32 2.56 21.04
CA ALA A 302 4.47 3.81 21.80
C ALA A 302 5.84 4.44 21.61
N ALA A 303 6.90 3.63 21.70
CA ALA A 303 8.26 4.07 21.45
C ALA A 303 8.42 4.66 20.04
N PHE A 304 7.84 4.01 19.03
CA PHE A 304 7.88 4.48 17.65
C PHE A 304 7.08 5.78 17.44
N LEU A 305 5.89 5.89 18.03
CA LEU A 305 5.00 7.04 17.87
C LEU A 305 5.30 8.20 18.83
N GLY A 306 6.30 8.06 19.71
CA GLY A 306 6.66 9.06 20.71
C GLY A 306 5.51 9.38 21.68
N THR A 307 4.82 8.36 22.19
CA THR A 307 3.69 8.52 23.12
C THR A 307 3.83 7.57 24.33
N GLY A 308 2.89 7.61 25.28
CA GLY A 308 2.84 6.65 26.37
C GLY A 308 2.35 5.27 25.90
N ALA A 309 2.48 4.25 26.75
CA ALA A 309 2.06 2.88 26.41
C ALA A 309 0.82 2.42 27.20
N ASP A 310 0.10 3.34 27.83
CA ASP A 310 -1.07 3.00 28.63
C ASP A 310 -2.14 2.33 27.76
N LEU A 311 -2.73 1.25 28.26
CA LEU A 311 -3.84 0.56 27.60
C LEU A 311 -5.14 0.84 28.34
N THR A 312 -6.08 1.47 27.66
CA THR A 312 -7.47 1.59 28.12
C THR A 312 -8.36 0.66 27.31
N TRP A 313 -9.33 0.04 27.97
CA TRP A 313 -10.20 -0.97 27.38
C TRP A 313 -11.65 -0.47 27.40
N GLN A 314 -12.32 -0.50 26.25
CA GLN A 314 -13.72 -0.08 26.07
C GLN A 314 -14.57 -1.17 25.40
#